data_AF-A0A355BH52-F1
#
_entry.id   AF-A0A355BH52-F1
#
_cell.length_a   1.000
_cell.length_b   1.000
_cell.length_c   1.000
_cell.angle_alpha   90.00
_cell.angle_beta   90.00
_cell.angle_gamma   90.00
#
_symmetry.space_group_name_H-M   'P 1'
#
loop_
_entity.id
_entity.type
_entity.pdbx_description
1 polymer ?
#
loop_
_entity_poly.entity_id
_entity_poly.type
_entity_poly.pdbx_seq_one_letter_code
_entity_poly.pdbx_strand_id
1 'polypeptide(L)' 'MANLADLIEQHLKRLLAKSESGTVDVGRNQLAETFSCAPSQINYVLATRFLLEHGYIVETRRGGGGYVRITVLE' A
#
# COMPACT_ATOMS: atom_id res chain seq x y z
N MET A 1 11.15 -17.78 -3.98
CA MET A 1 10.00 -17.53 -4.89
C MET A 1 9.17 -16.44 -4.22
N ALA A 2 9.15 -15.22 -4.74
CA ALA A 2 8.35 -14.16 -4.14
C ALA A 2 6.87 -14.41 -4.44
N ASN A 3 6.01 -14.38 -3.42
CA ASN A 3 4.56 -14.48 -3.64
C ASN A 3 4.00 -13.10 -4.04
N LEU A 4 2.74 -13.06 -4.46
CA LEU A 4 2.08 -11.81 -4.88
C LEU A 4 2.08 -10.73 -3.80
N ALA A 5 1.92 -11.10 -2.53
CA ALA A 5 1.93 -10.15 -1.42
C ALA A 5 3.30 -9.48 -1.27
N ASP A 6 4.38 -10.24 -1.42
CA ASP A 6 5.75 -9.73 -1.34
C ASP A 6 6.04 -8.75 -2.49
N LEU A 7 5.52 -9.03 -3.70
CA LEU A 7 5.68 -8.14 -4.85
C LEU A 7 4.95 -6.81 -4.65
N ILE A 8 3.73 -6.84 -4.11
CA ILE A 8 2.95 -5.63 -3.79
C ILE A 8 3.66 -4.83 -2.68
N GLU A 9 4.13 -5.48 -1.62
CA GLU A 9 4.87 -4.84 -0.54
C GLU A 9 6.12 -4.12 -1.06
N GLN A 10 6.95 -4.82 -1.84
CA GLN A 10 8.17 -4.24 -2.41
C GLN A 10 7.87 -3.08 -3.35
N HIS A 11 6.76 -3.12 -4.08
CA HIS A 11 6.33 -2.01 -4.90
C HIS A 11 5.97 -0.79 -4.05
N LEU A 12 5.13 -0.96 -3.03
CA LEU A 12 4.73 0.13 -2.13
C LEU A 12 5.92 0.72 -1.36
N LYS A 13 6.84 -0.12 -0.86
CA LYS A 13 8.08 0.33 -0.21
C LYS A 13 8.97 1.13 -1.16
N ARG A 14 9.05 0.76 -2.44
CA ARG A 14 9.78 1.55 -3.45
C ARG A 14 9.13 2.89 -3.74
N LEU A 15 7.80 2.98 -3.70
CA LEU A 15 7.11 4.27 -3.82
C LEU A 15 7.40 5.17 -2.61
N LEU A 16 7.33 4.60 -1.40
CA LEU A 16 7.66 5.32 -0.16
C LEU A 16 9.10 5.81 -0.15
N ALA A 17 10.07 4.98 -0.54
CA ALA A 17 11.48 5.35 -0.58
C ALA A 17 11.79 6.47 -1.59
N LYS A 18 10.91 6.70 -2.58
CA LYS A 18 11.01 7.80 -3.54
C LYS A 18 10.24 9.04 -3.09
N SER A 19 9.47 8.96 -2.01
CA SER A 19 8.69 10.06 -1.47
C SER A 19 9.54 10.87 -0.50
N GLU A 20 9.72 12.17 -0.77
CA GLU A 20 10.43 13.08 0.14
C GLU A 20 9.68 13.29 1.47
N SER A 21 8.36 13.09 1.48
CA SER A 21 7.51 13.27 2.67
C SER A 21 7.25 11.97 3.44
N GLY A 22 7.88 10.86 3.05
CA GLY A 22 7.64 9.55 3.65
C GLY A 22 6.21 9.03 3.48
N THR A 23 5.42 9.63 2.58
CA THR A 23 3.98 9.34 2.40
C THR A 23 3.66 9.02 0.95
N VAL A 24 2.76 8.07 0.70
CA VAL A 24 2.23 7.77 -0.64
C VAL A 24 0.72 7.55 -0.61
N ASP A 25 0.03 8.09 -1.61
CA ASP A 25 -1.39 7.83 -1.86
C ASP A 25 -1.55 6.88 -3.04
N VAL A 26 -2.26 5.77 -2.82
CA VAL A 26 -2.47 4.74 -3.84
C VAL A 26 -3.94 4.39 -4.01
N GLY A 27 -4.38 4.23 -5.25
CA GLY A 27 -5.70 3.68 -5.57
C GLY A 27 -5.70 2.16 -5.41
N ARG A 28 -6.54 1.61 -4.51
CA ARG A 28 -6.63 0.15 -4.32
C ARG A 28 -7.02 -0.60 -5.58
N ASN A 29 -8.01 -0.08 -6.32
CA ASN A 29 -8.47 -0.70 -7.56
C ASN A 29 -7.39 -0.64 -8.64
N GLN A 30 -6.70 0.49 -8.77
CA GLN A 30 -5.61 0.65 -9.72
C GLN A 30 -4.42 -0.28 -9.42
N LEU A 31 -4.05 -0.43 -8.14
CA LEU A 31 -3.05 -1.41 -7.74
C LEU A 31 -3.52 -2.83 -8.02
N ALA A 32 -4.76 -3.17 -7.68
CA ALA A 32 -5.34 -4.47 -7.96
C ALA A 32 -5.29 -4.82 -9.46
N GLU A 33 -5.68 -3.88 -10.32
CA GLU A 33 -5.57 -4.00 -11.78
C GLU A 33 -4.11 -4.17 -12.23
N THR A 34 -3.19 -3.34 -11.73
CA THR A 34 -1.75 -3.41 -12.06
C THR A 34 -1.14 -4.77 -11.74
N PHE A 35 -1.54 -5.36 -10.60
CA PHE A 35 -1.06 -6.66 -10.14
C PHE A 35 -1.95 -7.82 -10.59
N SER A 36 -2.98 -7.56 -11.41
CA SER A 36 -3.96 -8.56 -11.88
C SER A 36 -4.54 -9.41 -10.73
N CYS A 37 -4.96 -8.74 -9.66
CA CYS A 37 -5.49 -9.37 -8.45
C CYS A 37 -6.76 -8.66 -7.94
N ALA A 38 -7.44 -9.25 -6.96
CA ALA A 38 -8.61 -8.63 -6.35
C ALA A 38 -8.21 -7.47 -5.41
N PRO A 39 -9.03 -6.42 -5.24
CA PRO A 39 -8.79 -5.36 -4.26
C PRO A 39 -8.60 -5.84 -2.82
N SER A 40 -9.18 -7.00 -2.46
CA SER A 40 -8.95 -7.65 -1.16
C SER A 40 -7.50 -8.06 -0.95
N GLN A 41 -6.75 -8.41 -2.01
CA GLN A 41 -5.33 -8.72 -1.92
C GLN A 41 -4.53 -7.48 -1.49
N ILE A 42 -4.87 -6.30 -2.01
CA ILE A 42 -4.24 -5.04 -1.60
C ILE A 42 -4.52 -4.78 -0.12
N ASN A 43 -5.77 -4.95 0.31
CA ASN A 43 -6.13 -4.82 1.73
C ASN A 43 -5.36 -5.81 2.62
N TYR A 44 -5.21 -7.07 2.18
CA TYR A 44 -4.46 -8.08 2.92
C TYR A 44 -3.00 -7.68 3.10
N VAL A 45 -2.34 -7.18 2.04
CA VAL A 45 -0.95 -6.71 2.12
C VAL A 45 -0.82 -5.52 3.07
N LEU A 46 -1.70 -4.53 2.96
CA LEU A 46 -1.71 -3.36 3.85
C LEU A 46 -1.89 -3.78 5.32
N ALA A 47 -2.86 -4.67 5.58
CA ALA A 47 -3.20 -5.13 6.93
C ALA A 47 -2.19 -6.08 7.58
N THR A 48 -1.22 -6.62 6.82
CA THR A 48 -0.24 -7.59 7.35
C THR A 48 1.20 -7.11 7.27
N ARG A 49 1.53 -6.18 6.37
CA ARG A 49 2.91 -5.70 6.14
C ARG A 49 3.11 -4.24 6.57
N PHE A 50 2.08 -3.41 6.50
CA PHE A 50 2.14 -1.97 6.78
C PHE A 50 1.44 -1.65 8.11
N LEU A 51 1.90 -2.32 9.17
CA LEU A 51 1.38 -2.18 10.53
C LEU A 51 2.08 -1.03 11.27
N LEU A 52 1.40 -0.50 12.30
CA LEU A 52 1.97 0.51 13.19
C LEU A 52 3.27 0.02 13.85
N GLU A 53 3.30 -1.24 14.29
CA GLU A 53 4.48 -1.87 14.90
C GLU A 53 5.67 -2.02 13.94
N HIS A 54 5.41 -1.96 12.62
CA HIS A 54 6.44 -1.96 11.58
C HIS A 54 6.81 -0.54 11.12
N GLY A 55 6.30 0.50 11.80
CA GLY A 55 6.60 1.90 11.50
C GLY A 55 5.75 2.48 10.37
N TYR A 56 4.51 2.01 10.19
CA TYR A 56 3.61 2.54 9.16
C TYR A 56 2.25 2.95 9.72
N ILE A 57 1.72 4.07 9.21
CA ILE A 57 0.31 4.44 9.35
C ILE A 57 -0.38 4.23 8.00
N VAL A 58 -1.56 3.61 8.03
CA VAL A 58 -2.40 3.40 6.85
C VAL A 58 -3.76 4.06 7.06
N GLU A 59 -4.10 5.01 6.20
CA GLU A 59 -5.37 5.74 6.23
C GLU A 59 -6.18 5.48 4.96
N THR A 60 -7.51 5.44 5.07
CA THR A 60 -8.37 5.19 3.91
C THR A 60 -9.32 6.35 3.69
N ARG A 61 -9.37 6.87 2.46
CA ARG A 61 -10.41 7.80 2.02
C ARG A 61 -11.44 7.05 1.17
N ARG A 62 -12.71 7.12 1.55
CA ARG A 62 -13.85 6.52 0.81
C ARG A 62 -14.51 7.56 -0.10
N GLY A 63 -15.24 7.12 -1.12
CA GLY A 63 -15.96 7.96 -2.09
C GLY A 63 -15.33 7.96 -3.50
N GLY A 64 -15.86 8.78 -4.40
CA GLY A 64 -15.30 8.97 -5.75
C GLY A 64 -13.87 9.53 -5.65
N GLY A 65 -12.88 8.81 -6.17
CA GLY A 65 -11.46 9.14 -5.99
C GLY A 65 -10.87 8.70 -4.64
N GLY A 66 -11.46 7.68 -4.00
CA GLY A 66 -10.91 7.09 -2.78
C GLY A 66 -9.52 6.49 -2.98
N TYR A 67 -8.67 6.66 -1.98
CA TYR A 67 -7.29 6.16 -1.96
C TYR A 67 -6.95 5.56 -0.59
N VAL A 68 -5.84 4.85 -0.53
CA VAL A 68 -5.16 4.48 0.71
C VAL A 68 -3.88 5.30 0.80
N ARG A 69 -3.68 5.97 1.92
CA ARG A 69 -2.44 6.66 2.26
C ARG A 69 -1.61 5.75 3.15
N ILE A 70 -0.33 5.63 2.82
CA ILE A 70 0.65 4.94 3.64
C ILE A 70 1.71 5.97 4.03
N THR A 71 2.00 6.07 5.32
CA THR A 71 2.99 7.00 5.88
C THR A 71 4.01 6.21 6.68
N VAL A 72 5.30 6.44 6.44
CA VAL A 72 6.39 5.96 7.30
C VAL A 72 6.43 6.80 8.58
N LEU A 73 6.57 6.13 9.72
CA LEU A 73 6.87 6.76 11.00
C LEU A 73 8.37 6.71 11.23
N GLU A 74 8.95 7.87 11.55
CA GLU A 74 10.33 8.01 12.01
C GLU A 74 10.51 7.55 13.46
#